data_AF-A0A381RU10-F1
#
_entry.id   AF-A0A381RU10-F1
#
_cell.length_a   1.000
_cell.length_b   1.000
_cell.length_c   1.000
_cell.angle_alpha   90.00
_cell.angle_beta   90.00
_cell.angle_gamma   90.00
#
_symmetry.space_group_name_H-M   'P 1'
#
loop_
_entity.id
_entity.type
_entity.pdbx_description
1 polymer ?
#
loop_
_entity_poly.entity_id
_entity_poly.type
_entity_poly.pdbx_seq_one_letter_code
_entity_poly.pdbx_strand_id
1 'polypeptide(L)'
;MTPQEQTPAIPPYVPYRTFQTFLEFLLEEGIPGRIDKTVWGLRFSGSSGTQLMTALKVLELVDSEAHPDDKLDRLVHAEGEERRALLRHILEGFYTPVFELDLSRASKGQFRDAFRKFGTKEGVLTKCEAFFIRAAQAAGIKLSQRILAGRHGASRSRNPGTSVRSRSRRSAWSQ
;
A
#
# COMPACT_ATOMS: atom_id res chain seq x y z
N MET A 1 -30.11 14.13 11.75
CA MET A 1 -28.77 13.68 11.33
C MET A 1 -28.83 13.42 9.84
N THR A 2 -28.28 14.33 9.04
CA THR A 2 -28.09 14.12 7.61
C THR A 2 -27.05 13.01 7.42
N PRO A 3 -27.30 11.97 6.60
CA PRO A 3 -26.24 11.08 6.16
C PRO A 3 -25.25 11.95 5.39
N GLN A 4 -24.06 12.18 5.95
CA GLN A 4 -23.01 12.80 5.16
C GLN A 4 -22.67 11.80 4.06
N GLU A 5 -22.90 12.20 2.81
CA GLU A 5 -22.34 11.53 1.63
C GLU A 5 -20.83 11.46 1.82
N GLN A 6 -20.34 10.33 2.32
CA GLN A 6 -18.92 10.08 2.44
C GLN A 6 -18.40 9.94 1.00
N THR A 7 -17.70 10.98 0.54
CA THR A 7 -16.91 10.88 -0.71
C THR A 7 -16.04 9.63 -0.58
N PRO A 8 -16.09 8.68 -1.54
CA PRO A 8 -15.36 7.43 -1.41
C PRO A 8 -13.87 7.72 -1.25
N ALA A 9 -13.32 7.34 -0.10
CA ALA A 9 -11.93 7.56 0.23
C ALA A 9 -11.03 6.67 -0.63
N ILE A 10 -9.98 7.25 -1.22
CA ILE A 10 -9.03 6.50 -2.03
C ILE A 10 -8.29 5.49 -1.12
N PRO A 11 -8.25 4.20 -1.46
CA PRO A 11 -7.57 3.21 -0.64
C PRO A 11 -6.07 3.49 -0.49
N PRO A 12 -5.43 2.97 0.58
CA PRO A 12 -3.98 3.05 0.74
C PRO A 12 -3.21 2.61 -0.51
N TYR A 13 -2.35 3.50 -1.01
CA TYR A 13 -1.53 3.27 -2.22
C TYR A 13 -0.03 3.42 -1.97
N VAL A 14 0.36 3.54 -0.69
CA VAL A 14 1.74 3.37 -0.22
C VAL A 14 2.14 1.90 -0.35
N PRO A 15 3.43 1.55 -0.53
CA PRO A 15 3.85 0.16 -0.39
C PRO A 15 3.51 -0.38 1.00
N TYR A 16 2.91 -1.57 1.09
CA TYR A 16 2.56 -2.16 2.39
C TYR A 16 3.77 -2.34 3.32
N ARG A 17 4.97 -2.62 2.76
CA ARG A 17 6.19 -2.70 3.57
C ARG A 17 6.50 -1.37 4.28
N THR A 18 6.25 -0.23 3.63
CA THR A 18 6.42 1.10 4.26
C THR A 18 5.46 1.26 5.44
N PHE A 19 4.20 0.85 5.29
CA PHE A 19 3.24 0.83 6.39
C PHE A 19 3.69 -0.07 7.54
N GLN A 20 4.16 -1.29 7.25
CA GLN A 20 4.67 -2.20 8.27
C GLN A 20 5.90 -1.64 9.00
N THR A 21 6.88 -1.11 8.26
CA THR A 21 8.08 -0.50 8.86
C THR A 21 7.74 0.72 9.70
N PHE A 22 6.67 1.45 9.36
CA PHE A 22 6.19 2.52 10.22
C PHE A 22 5.61 2.01 11.53
N LEU A 23 4.82 0.92 11.51
CA LEU A 23 4.33 0.30 12.75
C LEU A 23 5.47 -0.27 13.61
N GLU A 24 6.46 -0.92 12.98
CA GLU A 24 7.69 -1.39 13.64
C GLU A 24 8.42 -0.23 14.33
N PHE A 25 8.55 0.91 13.65
CA PHE A 25 9.14 2.12 14.22
C PHE A 25 8.35 2.67 15.41
N LEU A 26 7.01 2.71 15.33
CA LEU A 26 6.18 3.17 16.44
C LEU A 26 6.29 2.26 17.67
N LEU A 27 6.47 0.96 17.47
CA LEU A 27 6.70 0.01 18.55
C LEU A 27 8.06 0.26 19.23
N GLU A 28 9.09 0.54 18.44
CA GLU A 28 10.45 0.78 18.94
C GLU A 28 10.59 2.11 19.69
N GLU A 29 9.96 3.17 19.20
CA GLU A 29 10.23 4.55 19.69
C GLU A 29 9.05 5.18 20.42
N GLY A 30 7.94 4.45 20.51
CA GLY A 30 6.70 4.91 21.10
C GLY A 30 5.81 5.68 20.14
N ILE A 31 4.51 5.66 20.41
CA ILE A 31 3.52 6.37 19.61
C ILE A 31 3.46 7.84 20.08
N PRO A 32 3.81 8.82 19.22
CA PRO A 32 3.76 10.22 19.61
C PRO A 32 2.31 10.70 19.69
N GLY A 33 2.03 11.71 20.52
CA GLY A 33 0.69 12.29 20.66
C GLY A 33 0.12 12.86 19.36
N ARG A 34 0.98 13.18 18.38
CA ARG A 34 0.58 13.56 17.02
C ARG A 34 1.57 13.01 16.01
N ILE A 35 1.05 12.44 14.91
CA ILE A 35 1.87 11.89 13.83
C ILE A 35 1.95 12.93 12.70
N ASP A 36 3.10 13.57 12.54
CA ASP A 36 3.35 14.56 11.49
C ASP A 36 4.67 14.32 10.72
N LYS A 37 5.00 15.21 9.78
CA LYS A 37 6.20 15.06 8.93
C LYS A 37 7.49 14.90 9.75
N THR A 38 7.58 15.44 10.95
CA THR A 38 8.77 15.30 11.81
C THR A 38 8.95 13.87 12.31
N VAL A 39 7.84 13.13 12.49
CA VAL A 39 7.83 11.74 12.96
C VAL A 39 8.39 10.79 11.90
N TRP A 40 7.97 10.94 10.64
CA TRP A 40 8.39 10.03 9.57
C TRP A 40 9.46 10.58 8.63
N GLY A 41 9.75 11.88 8.68
CA GLY A 41 10.57 12.59 7.68
C GLY A 41 12.04 12.15 7.65
N LEU A 42 12.55 11.61 8.75
CA LEU A 42 13.90 11.04 8.82
C LEU A 42 14.00 9.65 8.16
N ARG A 43 12.87 8.93 8.05
CA ARG A 43 12.82 7.52 7.61
C ARG A 43 12.29 7.37 6.19
N PHE A 44 11.31 8.19 5.81
CA PHE A 44 10.69 8.14 4.50
C PHE A 44 10.92 9.44 3.74
N SER A 45 11.56 9.32 2.60
CA SER A 45 11.78 10.43 1.67
C SER A 45 10.68 10.49 0.59
N GLY A 46 10.62 11.63 -0.09
CA GLY A 46 9.69 11.85 -1.20
C GLY A 46 8.22 11.83 -0.76
N SER A 47 7.36 11.25 -1.61
CA SER A 47 5.92 11.21 -1.38
C SER A 47 5.47 10.10 -0.41
N SER A 48 6.35 9.17 -0.05
CA SER A 48 6.01 7.99 0.77
C SER A 48 5.38 8.36 2.11
N GLY A 49 5.91 9.40 2.78
CA GLY A 49 5.39 9.87 4.05
C GLY A 49 3.97 10.45 3.95
N THR A 50 3.70 11.24 2.90
CA THR A 50 2.34 11.75 2.63
C THR A 50 1.37 10.62 2.32
N GLN A 51 1.79 9.63 1.52
CA GLN A 51 0.96 8.46 1.20
C GLN A 51 0.69 7.59 2.41
N LEU A 52 1.68 7.45 3.30
CA LEU A 52 1.55 6.77 4.58
C LEU A 52 0.53 7.49 5.47
N MET A 53 0.62 8.81 5.61
CA MET A 53 -0.36 9.59 6.37
C MET A 53 -1.76 9.45 5.79
N THR A 54 -1.91 9.46 4.46
CA THR A 54 -3.20 9.14 3.81
C THR A 54 -3.68 7.76 4.21
N ALA A 55 -2.81 6.73 4.20
CA ALA A 55 -3.17 5.37 4.59
C ALA A 55 -3.63 5.29 6.06
N LEU A 56 -2.95 5.97 6.99
CA LEU A 56 -3.34 6.00 8.41
C LEU A 56 -4.73 6.63 8.60
N LYS A 57 -5.01 7.75 7.92
CA LYS A 57 -6.29 8.44 8.01
C LYS A 57 -7.45 7.61 7.45
N VAL A 58 -7.28 7.04 6.25
CA VAL A 58 -8.37 6.27 5.62
C VAL A 58 -8.65 4.94 6.32
N LEU A 59 -7.64 4.35 6.96
CA LEU A 59 -7.81 3.17 7.82
C LEU A 59 -8.26 3.54 9.24
N GLU A 60 -8.53 4.81 9.51
CA GLU A 60 -8.96 5.34 10.81
C GLU A 60 -8.04 4.91 11.95
N LEU A 61 -6.73 4.92 11.68
CA LEU A 61 -5.67 4.69 12.67
C LEU A 61 -5.22 6.00 13.31
N VAL A 62 -5.56 7.12 12.69
CA VAL A 62 -5.41 8.46 13.23
C VAL A 62 -6.65 9.27 12.89
N ASP A 63 -6.93 10.29 13.68
CA ASP A 63 -8.02 11.24 13.42
C ASP A 63 -7.68 12.25 12.30
N SER A 64 -8.57 13.22 12.09
CA SER A 64 -8.39 14.28 11.08
C SER A 64 -7.18 15.19 11.38
N GLU A 65 -6.82 15.36 12.65
CA GLU A 65 -5.71 16.19 13.15
C GLU A 65 -4.38 15.41 13.28
N ALA A 66 -4.43 14.11 12.98
CA ALA A 66 -3.35 13.13 13.04
C ALA A 66 -2.95 12.71 14.47
N HIS A 67 -3.89 12.71 15.41
CA HIS A 67 -3.73 12.05 16.70
C HIS A 67 -3.97 10.54 16.54
N PRO A 68 -3.14 9.68 17.16
CA PRO A 68 -3.34 8.23 17.19
C PRO A 68 -4.72 7.84 17.75
N ASP A 69 -5.36 6.87 17.09
CA ASP A 69 -6.54 6.19 17.62
C ASP A 69 -6.14 4.96 18.45
N ASP A 70 -6.98 4.52 19.38
CA ASP A 70 -6.78 3.28 20.16
C ASP A 70 -6.54 2.06 19.27
N LYS A 71 -7.14 2.03 18.08
CA LYS A 71 -6.94 1.01 17.05
C LYS A 71 -5.48 0.95 16.58
N LEU A 72 -4.80 2.09 16.47
CA LEU A 72 -3.38 2.13 16.11
C LEU A 72 -2.51 1.60 17.24
N ASP A 73 -2.78 2.03 18.48
CA ASP A 73 -2.03 1.55 19.65
C ASP A 73 -2.08 0.02 19.77
N ARG A 74 -3.28 -0.55 19.69
CA ARG A 74 -3.48 -2.00 19.71
C ARG A 74 -2.77 -2.69 18.56
N LEU A 75 -2.83 -2.13 17.35
CA LEU A 75 -2.19 -2.74 16.17
C LEU A 75 -0.66 -2.72 16.26
N VAL A 76 -0.08 -1.67 16.85
CA VAL A 76 1.37 -1.51 17.03
C VAL A 76 1.90 -2.54 18.03
N HIS A 77 1.19 -2.75 19.14
CA HIS A 77 1.63 -3.65 20.22
C HIS A 77 1.21 -5.11 20.03
N ALA A 78 0.25 -5.41 19.16
CA ALA A 78 -0.21 -6.78 18.95
C ALA A 78 0.80 -7.63 18.16
N GLU A 79 0.85 -8.92 18.49
CA GLU A 79 1.67 -9.92 17.81
C GLU A 79 0.85 -11.14 17.36
N GLY A 80 1.47 -12.01 16.55
CA GLY A 80 0.90 -13.30 16.16
C GLY A 80 -0.54 -13.22 15.64
N GLU A 81 -1.41 -14.07 16.17
CA GLU A 81 -2.82 -14.14 15.77
C GLU A 81 -3.64 -12.91 16.18
N GLU A 82 -3.29 -12.24 17.28
CA GLU A 82 -3.97 -11.00 17.68
C GLU A 82 -3.76 -9.91 16.62
N ARG A 83 -2.52 -9.73 16.19
CA ARG A 83 -2.19 -8.75 15.13
C ARG A 83 -2.92 -9.06 13.84
N ARG A 84 -3.03 -10.35 13.48
CA ARG A 84 -3.77 -10.80 12.30
C ARG A 84 -5.25 -10.45 12.40
N ALA A 85 -5.86 -10.72 13.56
CA ALA A 85 -7.27 -10.43 13.80
C ALA A 85 -7.56 -8.92 13.76
N LEU A 86 -6.71 -8.10 14.39
CA LEU A 86 -6.84 -6.64 14.33
C LEU A 86 -6.69 -6.11 12.91
N LEU A 87 -5.65 -6.53 12.19
CA LEU A 87 -5.45 -6.10 10.82
C LEU A 87 -6.62 -6.53 9.92
N ARG A 88 -7.14 -7.74 10.09
CA ARG A 88 -8.33 -8.22 9.38
C ARG A 88 -9.52 -7.30 9.65
N HIS A 89 -9.81 -6.99 10.90
CA HIS A 89 -10.92 -6.12 11.29
C HIS A 89 -10.81 -4.73 10.64
N ILE A 90 -9.61 -4.15 10.65
CA ILE A 90 -9.33 -2.85 10.00
C ILE A 90 -9.60 -2.92 8.50
N LEU A 91 -9.14 -3.99 7.84
CA LEU A 91 -9.36 -4.18 6.42
C LEU A 91 -10.85 -4.37 6.10
N GLU A 92 -11.58 -5.16 6.90
CA GLU A 92 -13.02 -5.38 6.71
C GLU A 92 -13.83 -4.11 6.88
N GLY A 93 -13.45 -3.22 7.81
CA GLY A 93 -14.12 -1.94 8.01
C GLY A 93 -13.96 -0.95 6.85
N PHE A 94 -12.76 -0.88 6.25
CA PHE A 94 -12.51 0.06 5.16
C PHE A 94 -12.83 -0.52 3.77
N TYR A 95 -12.49 -1.79 3.53
CA TYR A 95 -12.59 -2.41 2.21
C TYR A 95 -13.94 -3.09 1.94
N THR A 96 -15.04 -2.58 2.49
CA THR A 96 -16.39 -3.18 2.38
C THR A 96 -16.74 -3.65 0.95
N PRO A 97 -16.57 -2.84 -0.11
CA PRO A 97 -16.91 -3.27 -1.47
C PRO A 97 -16.06 -4.43 -2.01
N VAL A 98 -14.86 -4.66 -1.45
CA VAL A 98 -13.97 -5.77 -1.79
C VAL A 98 -14.40 -7.04 -1.06
N PHE A 99 -14.82 -6.91 0.20
CA PHE A 99 -15.29 -8.04 1.01
C PHE A 99 -16.72 -8.49 0.67
N GLU A 100 -17.45 -7.75 -0.16
CA GLU A 100 -18.68 -8.24 -0.84
C GLU A 100 -18.40 -9.43 -1.78
N LEU A 101 -17.14 -9.60 -2.21
CA LEU A 101 -16.72 -10.72 -3.06
C LEU A 101 -16.28 -11.92 -2.21
N ASP A 102 -16.50 -13.14 -2.72
CA ASP A 102 -15.74 -14.30 -2.27
C ASP A 102 -14.30 -14.21 -2.80
N LEU A 103 -13.41 -13.59 -2.02
CA LEU A 103 -12.01 -13.37 -2.37
C LEU A 103 -11.23 -14.65 -2.66
N SER A 104 -11.68 -15.80 -2.16
CA SER A 104 -11.04 -17.09 -2.42
C SER A 104 -11.33 -17.61 -3.84
N ARG A 105 -12.39 -17.13 -4.49
CA ARG A 105 -12.82 -17.54 -5.83
C ARG A 105 -12.79 -16.42 -6.87
N ALA A 106 -12.86 -15.18 -6.43
CA ALA A 106 -12.99 -13.99 -7.27
C ALA A 106 -11.92 -13.94 -8.38
N SER A 107 -12.35 -13.47 -9.56
CA SER A 107 -11.46 -13.19 -10.68
C SER A 107 -10.73 -11.86 -10.50
N LYS A 108 -9.68 -11.64 -11.31
CA LYS A 108 -8.97 -10.34 -11.34
C LYS A 108 -9.87 -9.19 -11.76
N GLY A 109 -10.82 -9.43 -12.67
CA GLY A 109 -11.79 -8.42 -13.12
C GLY A 109 -12.72 -8.00 -11.99
N GLN A 110 -13.36 -8.97 -11.31
CA GLN A 110 -14.24 -8.70 -10.16
C GLN A 110 -13.51 -7.93 -9.05
N PHE A 111 -12.28 -8.34 -8.74
CA PHE A 111 -11.44 -7.65 -7.75
C PHE A 111 -11.16 -6.21 -8.17
N ARG A 112 -10.75 -5.98 -9.42
CA ARG A 112 -10.49 -4.65 -9.95
C ARG A 112 -11.74 -3.77 -9.94
N ASP A 113 -12.89 -4.33 -10.30
CA ASP A 113 -14.16 -3.61 -10.32
C ASP A 113 -14.62 -3.22 -8.91
N ALA A 114 -14.36 -4.05 -7.90
CA ALA A 114 -14.56 -3.67 -6.50
C ALA A 114 -13.68 -2.47 -6.09
N PHE A 115 -12.43 -2.41 -6.55
CA PHE A 115 -11.55 -1.25 -6.31
C PHE A 115 -12.00 0.03 -7.05
N ARG A 116 -12.67 -0.10 -8.20
CA ARG A 116 -13.25 1.06 -8.91
C ARG A 116 -14.35 1.76 -8.10
N LYS A 117 -15.06 1.03 -7.23
CA LYS A 117 -16.11 1.59 -6.36
C LYS A 117 -15.59 2.66 -5.39
N PHE A 118 -14.28 2.69 -5.11
CA PHE A 118 -13.66 3.74 -4.29
C PHE A 118 -13.32 5.03 -5.08
N GLY A 119 -13.77 5.17 -6.34
CA GLY A 119 -13.45 6.35 -7.16
C GLY A 119 -11.97 6.50 -7.52
N THR A 120 -11.19 5.42 -7.43
CA THR A 120 -9.75 5.46 -7.67
C THR A 120 -9.42 5.58 -9.17
N LYS A 121 -8.55 6.53 -9.54
CA LYS A 121 -8.05 6.69 -10.92
C LYS A 121 -7.20 5.48 -11.34
N GLU A 122 -7.23 5.13 -12.63
CA GLU A 122 -6.50 3.96 -13.18
C GLU A 122 -5.01 3.90 -12.79
N GLY A 123 -4.32 5.04 -12.79
CA GLY A 123 -2.89 5.11 -12.45
C GLY A 123 -2.55 4.79 -10.99
N VAL A 124 -3.54 4.82 -10.08
CA VAL A 124 -3.38 4.56 -8.63
C VAL A 124 -3.93 3.19 -8.25
N LEU A 125 -4.86 2.66 -9.05
CA LEU A 125 -5.59 1.43 -8.76
C LEU A 125 -4.67 0.22 -8.52
N THR A 126 -3.65 0.03 -9.36
CA THR A 126 -2.65 -1.03 -9.20
C THR A 126 -1.92 -0.95 -7.84
N LYS A 127 -1.68 0.26 -7.33
CA LYS A 127 -1.01 0.45 -6.03
C LYS A 127 -1.94 0.12 -4.87
N CYS A 128 -3.20 0.53 -4.97
CA CYS A 128 -4.26 0.19 -4.02
C CYS A 128 -4.44 -1.33 -3.91
N GLU A 129 -4.57 -2.02 -5.05
CA GLU A 129 -4.63 -3.48 -5.13
C GLU A 129 -3.38 -4.11 -4.49
N ALA A 130 -2.19 -3.60 -4.82
CA ALA A 130 -0.94 -4.15 -4.31
C ALA A 130 -0.79 -4.01 -2.78
N PHE A 131 -1.24 -2.90 -2.19
CA PHE A 131 -1.31 -2.71 -0.75
C PHE A 131 -2.27 -3.72 -0.13
N PHE A 132 -3.51 -3.77 -0.61
CA PHE A 132 -4.54 -4.67 -0.07
C PHE A 132 -4.10 -6.12 -0.11
N ILE A 133 -3.55 -6.60 -1.24
CA ILE A 133 -3.11 -7.99 -1.36
C ILE A 133 -2.06 -8.34 -0.29
N ARG A 134 -1.11 -7.45 -0.01
CA ARG A 134 -0.10 -7.70 1.03
C ARG A 134 -0.69 -7.62 2.43
N ALA A 135 -1.54 -6.64 2.70
CA ALA A 135 -2.22 -6.49 3.98
C ALA A 135 -3.13 -7.69 4.26
N ALA A 136 -3.89 -8.15 3.27
CA ALA A 136 -4.75 -9.33 3.35
C ALA A 136 -3.94 -10.60 3.63
N GLN A 137 -2.80 -10.79 2.96
CA GLN A 137 -1.87 -11.90 3.24
C GLN A 137 -1.35 -11.84 4.69
N ALA A 138 -0.96 -10.66 5.17
CA ALA A 138 -0.51 -10.47 6.55
C ALA A 138 -1.63 -10.74 7.57
N ALA A 139 -2.88 -10.39 7.24
CA ALA A 139 -4.07 -10.67 8.04
C ALA A 139 -4.56 -12.13 7.95
N GLY A 140 -3.89 -12.99 7.16
CA GLY A 140 -4.32 -14.39 6.98
C GLY A 140 -5.55 -14.57 6.09
N ILE A 141 -5.96 -13.55 5.34
CA ILE A 141 -7.09 -13.61 4.41
C ILE A 141 -6.69 -14.40 3.17
N LYS A 142 -7.49 -15.42 2.83
CA LYS A 142 -7.28 -16.26 1.65
C LYS A 142 -7.71 -15.53 0.37
N LEU A 143 -6.79 -15.44 -0.59
CA LEU A 143 -7.03 -14.85 -1.91
C LEU A 143 -6.95 -15.91 -3.01
N SER A 144 -7.75 -15.76 -4.05
CA SER A 144 -7.71 -16.64 -5.22
C SER A 144 -6.39 -16.49 -5.98
N GLN A 145 -5.95 -17.56 -6.66
CA GLN A 145 -4.76 -17.49 -7.52
C GLN A 145 -4.92 -16.46 -8.66
N ARG A 146 -6.16 -16.17 -9.08
CA ARG A 146 -6.44 -15.19 -10.15
C ARG A 146 -6.14 -13.75 -9.71
N ILE A 147 -6.40 -13.44 -8.43
CA ILE A 147 -6.01 -12.16 -7.82
C ILE A 147 -4.48 -12.07 -7.73
N LEU A 148 -3.82 -13.18 -7.38
CA LEU A 148 -2.36 -13.22 -7.17
C LEU A 148 -1.53 -13.24 -8.48
N ALA A 149 -2.04 -13.83 -9.54
CA ALA A 149 -1.31 -14.12 -10.80
C ALA A 149 -0.77 -12.88 -11.54
N GLY A 150 -1.22 -11.67 -11.19
CA GLY A 150 -0.75 -10.43 -11.82
C GLY A 150 0.64 -9.95 -11.38
N ARG A 151 1.28 -10.57 -10.38
CA ARG A 151 2.56 -10.09 -9.83
C ARG A 151 3.81 -10.54 -10.57
N HIS A 152 3.72 -11.53 -11.45
CA HIS A 152 4.89 -12.08 -12.17
C HIS A 152 5.21 -11.38 -13.50
N GLY A 153 4.55 -10.26 -13.84
CA GLY A 153 4.64 -9.63 -15.17
C GLY A 153 5.45 -8.33 -15.30
N ALA A 154 6.04 -7.80 -14.23
CA ALA A 154 6.79 -6.51 -14.29
C ALA A 154 8.31 -6.65 -14.08
N SER A 155 8.83 -7.88 -14.13
CA SER A 155 10.27 -8.14 -14.12
C SER A 155 10.59 -9.30 -15.07
N ARG A 156 10.70 -8.98 -16.37
CA ARG A 156 11.58 -9.60 -17.39
C ARG A 156 11.16 -9.13 -18.79
N SER A 157 11.58 -7.92 -19.13
CA SER A 157 12.12 -7.64 -20.46
C SER A 157 13.17 -6.55 -20.31
N ARG A 158 14.32 -6.92 -19.74
CA ARG A 158 15.56 -6.21 -20.05
C ARG A 158 15.99 -6.77 -21.39
N ASN A 159 15.66 -6.06 -22.46
CA ASN A 159 16.15 -6.36 -23.79
C ASN A 159 17.66 -6.03 -23.81
N PRO A 160 18.59 -6.99 -23.86
CA PRO A 160 20.01 -6.68 -23.97
C PRO A 160 20.32 -6.59 -25.46
N GLY A 161 20.04 -5.45 -26.08
CA GLY A 161 20.18 -5.37 -27.53
C GLY A 161 19.95 -3.99 -28.10
N THR A 162 20.80 -3.03 -27.75
CA THR A 162 21.19 -1.91 -28.62
C THR A 162 22.29 -1.08 -27.94
N SER A 163 23.53 -1.56 -27.98
CA SER A 163 24.70 -0.67 -27.87
C SER A 163 24.90 0.00 -29.22
N VAL A 164 24.39 1.22 -29.35
CA VAL A 164 24.60 2.09 -30.51
C VAL A 164 25.96 2.79 -30.38
N ARG A 165 26.83 2.51 -31.35
CA ARG A 165 27.87 3.37 -31.96
C ARG A 165 28.71 4.28 -31.04
N SER A 166 30.02 4.03 -31.03
CA SER A 166 31.01 5.12 -31.00
C SER A 166 31.88 5.11 -32.25
N ARG A 167 32.11 6.33 -32.74
CA ARG A 167 32.64 6.73 -34.06
C ARG A 167 34.11 6.39 -34.28
N SER A 168 34.40 6.11 -35.55
CA SER A 168 35.58 6.53 -36.31
C SER A 168 36.43 7.65 -35.69
N ARG A 169 37.73 7.40 -35.59
CA ARG A 169 38.77 8.39 -35.90
C ARG A 169 40.07 7.68 -36.32
N ARG A 170 40.41 7.83 -37.60
CA ARG A 170 41.76 7.60 -38.12
C ARG A 170 42.66 8.77 -37.72
N SER A 171 43.89 8.47 -37.34
CA SER A 171 45.07 9.28 -37.67
C SER A 171 46.32 8.45 -37.39
N ALA A 172 47.03 8.10 -38.48
CA ALA A 172 48.47 7.89 -38.48
C ALA A 172 49.14 9.14 -37.84
N TRP A 173 50.32 9.07 -37.22
CA TRP A 173 51.65 9.04 -37.85
C TRP A 173 52.67 8.50 -36.82
N SER A 174 53.66 7.72 -37.27
CA SER A 174 55.05 7.72 -36.78
C SER A 174 55.86 6.64 -37.52
N GLN A 175 56.68 7.07 -38.47
CA GLN A 175 58.13 6.81 -38.63
C GLN A 175 58.58 7.45 -39.94
#